data_AF-A0A949TQ13-F1
#
_entry.id   AF-A0A949TQ13-F1
#
_cell.length_a   1.000
_cell.length_b   1.000
_cell.length_c   1.000
_cell.angle_alpha   90.00
_cell.angle_beta   90.00
_cell.angle_gamma   90.00
#
_symmetry.space_group_name_H-M   'P 1'
#
loop_
_entity.id
_entity.type
_entity.pdbx_description
1 polymer ?
#
loop_
_entity_poly.entity_id
_entity_poly.type
_entity_poly.pdbx_seq_one_letter_code
_entity_poly.pdbx_strand_id
1 'polypeptide(L)'
;MPNLNKLLNTKDSKLAWLLRLKLLGLQTELQEALKTEASDSGSDACRELLKELDVILNSQIQSNNTEKNPTWADVLEPVPNQFDSKLQLSQTPTQSNLIPITQTLLSYPELSQYTGEYQFYSTENSQLWNEMQRLLLRIPEKQAEKLRSQVFKQLFTLGIAEDNISLQQLPFSKSEFIYSGLKGNIQASGLCFSNSINFDERLQIQRSGSELDILAGIVSTYLKFIEIDPHLHHALRSVDRFGVRSLRLADRTKYIAALVERFNKVKVTFGNHKIANLRARLDLDEAIHSLTYLPCVDRFSWWGKLQQEARRTLETAVQQARQAGISVQIRPLWGTYADVYPFSKDDLQVDVGGVPGEVSACLRVYAKINDEELRGRVLFRSS
;
A
#
# COMPACT_ATOMS: atom_id res chain seq x y z
N MET A 1 -34.16 -2.84 -19.79
CA MET A 1 -33.42 -2.04 -20.80
C MET A 1 -32.39 -2.89 -21.54
N PRO A 2 -32.56 -3.19 -22.85
CA PRO A 2 -31.75 -4.19 -23.55
C PRO A 2 -30.28 -3.78 -23.75
N ASN A 3 -30.01 -2.51 -24.10
CA ASN A 3 -28.65 -2.01 -24.31
C ASN A 3 -27.85 -1.89 -23.00
N LEU A 4 -28.53 -1.55 -21.90
CA LEU A 4 -27.95 -1.49 -20.56
C LEU A 4 -27.49 -2.89 -20.12
N ASN A 5 -28.35 -3.90 -20.27
CA ASN A 5 -28.00 -5.30 -19.97
C ASN A 5 -26.86 -5.81 -20.87
N LYS A 6 -26.88 -5.47 -22.17
CA LYS A 6 -25.80 -5.83 -23.10
C LYS A 6 -24.45 -5.24 -22.67
N LEU A 7 -24.43 -3.97 -22.28
CA LEU A 7 -23.21 -3.30 -21.80
C LEU A 7 -22.74 -3.90 -20.47
N LEU A 8 -23.65 -4.11 -19.51
CA LEU A 8 -23.34 -4.77 -18.23
C LEU A 8 -22.83 -6.21 -18.39
N ASN A 9 -23.21 -6.91 -19.46
CA ASN A 9 -22.76 -8.28 -19.74
C ASN A 9 -21.48 -8.38 -20.58
N THR A 10 -20.87 -7.24 -20.95
CA THR A 10 -19.61 -7.24 -21.71
C THR A 10 -18.42 -7.50 -20.78
N LYS A 11 -17.73 -8.63 -20.95
CA LYS A 11 -16.52 -8.98 -20.19
C LYS A 11 -15.39 -7.97 -20.46
N ASP A 12 -14.61 -7.64 -19.43
CA ASP A 12 -13.45 -6.73 -19.47
C ASP A 12 -13.69 -5.31 -20.02
N SER A 13 -14.95 -4.85 -20.01
CA SER A 13 -15.29 -3.48 -20.42
C SER A 13 -15.21 -2.49 -19.26
N LYS A 14 -14.35 -1.47 -19.40
CA LYS A 14 -14.27 -0.34 -18.46
C LYS A 14 -15.59 0.44 -18.37
N LEU A 15 -16.34 0.52 -19.47
CA LEU A 15 -17.65 1.16 -19.50
C LEU A 15 -18.70 0.33 -18.76
N ALA A 16 -18.62 -1.00 -18.84
CA ALA A 16 -19.48 -1.89 -18.05
C ALA A 16 -19.19 -1.76 -16.56
N TRP A 17 -17.91 -1.70 -16.18
CA TRP A 17 -17.50 -1.51 -14.78
C TRP A 17 -17.93 -0.15 -14.22
N LEU A 18 -17.71 0.94 -14.97
CA LEU A 18 -18.16 2.28 -14.59
C LEU A 18 -19.68 2.34 -14.41
N LEU A 19 -20.43 1.70 -15.33
CA LEU A 19 -21.89 1.64 -15.25
C LEU A 19 -22.35 0.90 -13.99
N ARG A 20 -21.71 -0.22 -13.61
CA ARG A 20 -22.02 -0.94 -12.36
C ARG A 20 -21.83 -0.06 -11.13
N LEU A 21 -20.70 0.63 -11.02
CA LEU A 21 -20.44 1.53 -9.89
C LEU A 21 -21.46 2.65 -9.78
N LYS A 22 -21.89 3.21 -10.91
CA LYS A 22 -22.91 4.27 -10.92
C LYS A 22 -24.29 3.76 -10.52
N LEU A 23 -24.65 2.54 -10.93
CA LEU A 23 -25.91 1.92 -10.52
C LEU A 23 -25.91 1.53 -9.03
N LEU A 24 -24.77 1.04 -8.51
CA LEU A 24 -24.58 0.79 -7.08
C LEU A 24 -24.68 2.08 -6.26
N GLY A 25 -24.01 3.16 -6.70
CA GLY A 25 -24.11 4.47 -6.04
C GLY A 25 -25.55 5.00 -6.02
N LEU A 26 -26.25 4.93 -7.16
CA LEU A 26 -27.67 5.31 -7.24
C LEU A 26 -28.55 4.48 -6.30
N GLN A 27 -28.31 3.17 -6.20
CA GLN A 27 -29.03 2.31 -5.28
C GLN A 27 -28.84 2.74 -3.82
N THR A 28 -27.59 3.01 -3.41
CA THR A 28 -27.29 3.45 -2.03
C THR A 28 -27.92 4.81 -1.74
N GLU A 29 -27.84 5.77 -2.67
CA GLU A 29 -28.45 7.10 -2.52
C GLU A 29 -29.98 7.00 -2.39
N LEU A 30 -30.64 6.19 -3.21
CA LEU A 30 -32.10 5.97 -3.15
C LEU A 30 -32.53 5.23 -1.87
N GLN A 31 -31.75 4.25 -1.41
CA GLN A 31 -32.02 3.56 -0.15
C GLN A 31 -31.92 4.51 1.05
N GLU A 32 -30.93 5.40 1.07
CA GLU A 32 -30.78 6.37 2.14
C GLU A 32 -31.88 7.43 2.10
N ALA A 33 -32.21 7.96 0.92
CA ALA A 33 -33.32 8.88 0.73
C ALA A 33 -34.67 8.28 1.19
N LEU A 34 -34.89 6.98 0.94
CA LEU A 34 -36.11 6.27 1.38
C LEU A 34 -36.20 6.13 2.91
N LYS A 35 -35.07 6.07 3.62
CA LYS A 35 -35.06 6.04 5.10
C LYS A 35 -35.40 7.40 5.70
N THR A 36 -34.95 8.49 5.06
CA THR A 36 -35.18 9.86 5.55
C THR A 36 -36.58 10.37 5.19
N GLU A 37 -37.07 10.04 4.00
CA GLU A 37 -38.32 10.57 3.44
C GLU A 37 -39.33 9.43 3.15
N ALA A 38 -39.53 8.54 4.13
CA ALA A 38 -40.37 7.34 3.98
C ALA A 38 -41.84 7.62 3.63
N SER A 39 -42.31 8.84 3.91
CA SER A 39 -43.69 9.33 3.68
C SER A 39 -43.87 10.03 2.33
N ASP A 40 -42.82 10.15 1.52
CA ASP A 40 -42.90 10.86 0.25
C ASP A 40 -43.84 10.15 -0.73
N SER A 41 -44.54 10.95 -1.54
CA SER A 41 -45.48 10.47 -2.56
C SER A 41 -44.83 9.58 -3.64
N GLY A 42 -43.51 9.67 -3.83
CA GLY A 42 -42.71 8.82 -4.71
C GLY A 42 -42.08 7.61 -4.03
N SER A 43 -42.31 7.38 -2.73
CA SER A 43 -41.64 6.32 -1.97
C SER A 43 -41.95 4.91 -2.50
N ASP A 44 -43.16 4.65 -2.97
CA ASP A 44 -43.53 3.36 -3.58
C ASP A 44 -42.85 3.15 -4.94
N ALA A 45 -42.77 4.20 -5.77
CA ALA A 45 -42.03 4.14 -7.03
C ALA A 45 -40.53 3.95 -6.81
N CYS A 46 -39.97 4.57 -5.76
CA CYS A 46 -38.57 4.40 -5.35
C CYS A 46 -38.31 2.95 -4.88
N ARG A 47 -39.22 2.34 -4.11
CA ARG A 47 -39.13 0.94 -3.70
C ARG A 47 -39.15 -0.02 -4.90
N GLU A 48 -40.00 0.21 -5.89
CA GLU A 48 -40.03 -0.59 -7.12
C GLU A 48 -38.75 -0.40 -7.95
N LEU A 49 -38.25 0.83 -8.08
CA LEU A 49 -36.99 1.10 -8.77
C LEU A 49 -35.79 0.42 -8.09
N LEU A 50 -35.75 0.39 -6.76
CA LEU A 50 -34.71 -0.33 -6.00
C LEU A 50 -34.75 -1.84 -6.28
N LYS A 51 -35.94 -2.45 -6.40
CA LYS A 51 -36.09 -3.86 -6.80
C LYS A 51 -35.61 -4.10 -8.23
N GLU A 52 -35.92 -3.19 -9.16
CA GLU A 52 -35.43 -3.30 -10.55
C GLU A 52 -33.89 -3.21 -10.61
N LEU A 53 -33.30 -2.28 -9.86
CA LEU A 53 -31.84 -2.15 -9.74
C LEU A 53 -31.20 -3.41 -9.15
N ASP A 54 -31.80 -3.99 -8.11
CA ASP A 54 -31.35 -5.26 -7.52
C ASP A 54 -31.38 -6.40 -8.54
N VAL A 55 -32.44 -6.53 -9.34
CA VAL A 55 -32.51 -7.58 -10.38
C VAL A 55 -31.43 -7.36 -11.45
N ILE A 56 -31.20 -6.12 -11.88
CA ILE A 56 -30.18 -5.78 -12.87
C ILE A 56 -28.78 -6.12 -12.34
N LEU A 57 -28.48 -5.74 -11.09
CA LEU A 57 -27.18 -5.98 -10.46
C LEU A 57 -26.97 -7.46 -10.09
N ASN A 58 -28.02 -8.18 -9.68
CA ASN A 58 -27.95 -9.59 -9.27
C ASN A 58 -28.07 -10.61 -10.41
N SER A 59 -28.47 -10.19 -11.62
CA SER A 59 -28.55 -11.07 -12.81
C SER A 59 -27.21 -11.74 -13.21
N GLN A 60 -26.09 -11.34 -12.61
CA GLN A 60 -24.79 -12.03 -12.74
C GLN A 60 -24.39 -12.93 -11.56
N ILE A 61 -25.06 -12.85 -10.40
CA ILE A 61 -24.78 -13.75 -9.27
C ILE A 61 -25.35 -15.15 -9.55
N GLN A 62 -26.44 -15.24 -10.31
CA GLN A 62 -27.09 -16.51 -10.65
C GLN A 62 -26.61 -17.17 -11.96
N SER A 63 -25.90 -16.46 -12.85
CA SER A 63 -25.24 -17.09 -14.01
C SER A 63 -23.89 -17.73 -13.67
N ASN A 64 -23.40 -17.56 -12.44
CA ASN A 64 -22.21 -18.24 -11.92
C ASN A 64 -22.51 -19.35 -10.91
N ASN A 65 -23.78 -19.60 -10.54
CA ASN A 65 -24.14 -20.59 -9.52
C ASN A 65 -25.47 -21.30 -9.82
N THR A 66 -25.49 -22.24 -10.78
CA THR A 66 -26.16 -23.56 -10.63
C THR A 66 -25.83 -24.51 -11.79
N GLU A 67 -24.98 -25.49 -11.46
CA GLU A 67 -24.92 -26.88 -11.92
C GLU A 67 -24.65 -27.22 -13.41
N LYS A 68 -23.52 -27.87 -13.68
CA LYS A 68 -23.27 -29.30 -13.43
C LYS A 68 -21.76 -29.57 -13.46
N ASN A 69 -21.27 -30.40 -12.53
CA ASN A 69 -19.94 -31.00 -12.60
C ASN A 69 -19.63 -31.55 -14.00
N PRO A 70 -18.45 -31.27 -14.55
CA PRO A 70 -17.77 -32.24 -15.37
C PRO A 70 -16.35 -32.48 -14.82
N THR A 71 -16.19 -33.66 -14.27
CA THR A 71 -15.13 -34.60 -14.65
C THR A 71 -13.90 -34.02 -15.34
N TRP A 72 -12.81 -33.84 -14.56
CA TRP A 72 -11.44 -33.97 -15.06
C TRP A 72 -10.88 -35.39 -14.82
N ALA A 73 -11.75 -36.37 -14.58
CA ALA A 73 -11.44 -37.76 -14.85
C ALA A 73 -11.59 -37.99 -16.36
N ASP A 74 -10.61 -38.64 -16.97
CA ASP A 74 -10.54 -39.11 -18.37
C ASP A 74 -9.87 -38.18 -19.40
N VAL A 75 -8.78 -37.52 -19.00
CA VAL A 75 -7.59 -37.49 -19.85
C VAL A 75 -6.41 -37.89 -18.99
N LEU A 76 -6.25 -39.20 -18.81
CA LEU A 76 -5.01 -39.98 -18.71
C LEU A 76 -5.41 -41.35 -18.16
N GLU A 77 -5.35 -42.38 -19.01
CA GLU A 77 -5.65 -43.77 -18.67
C GLU A 77 -4.78 -44.31 -17.52
N PRO A 78 -5.29 -45.30 -16.76
CA PRO A 78 -4.68 -45.81 -15.53
C PRO A 78 -3.65 -46.90 -15.81
N VAL A 79 -2.60 -46.95 -14.99
CA VAL A 79 -1.83 -48.18 -14.74
C VAL A 79 -1.84 -48.44 -13.22
N PRO A 80 -2.11 -49.68 -12.76
CA PRO A 80 -2.74 -49.92 -11.46
C PRO A 80 -1.78 -49.83 -10.28
N ASN A 81 -2.34 -49.38 -9.16
CA ASN A 81 -1.84 -49.64 -7.82
C ASN A 81 -1.60 -51.15 -7.60
N GLN A 82 -0.38 -51.51 -7.25
CA GLN A 82 -0.12 -52.63 -6.34
C GLN A 82 0.62 -52.05 -5.13
N PHE A 83 -0.15 -51.80 -4.07
CA PHE A 83 0.39 -51.89 -2.73
C PHE A 83 0.68 -53.36 -2.48
N ASP A 84 1.97 -53.70 -2.42
CA ASP A 84 2.40 -54.79 -1.57
C ASP A 84 3.30 -54.23 -0.48
N SER A 85 2.89 -54.53 0.74
CA SER A 85 3.51 -54.11 1.98
C SER A 85 4.93 -54.68 2.11
N LYS A 86 5.87 -53.86 2.57
CA LYS A 86 6.84 -54.23 3.61
C LYS A 86 7.62 -53.02 4.09
N LEU A 87 7.40 -52.71 5.37
CA LEU A 87 8.41 -52.27 6.34
C LEU A 87 9.80 -52.00 5.76
N GLN A 88 10.22 -50.74 5.77
CA GLN A 88 11.55 -50.39 6.25
C GLN A 88 11.63 -48.90 6.61
N LEU A 89 12.06 -48.66 7.85
CA LEU A 89 12.51 -47.38 8.34
C LEU A 89 13.60 -46.84 7.40
N SER A 90 13.41 -45.63 6.90
CA SER A 90 14.53 -44.74 6.56
C SER A 90 14.05 -43.30 6.65
N GLN A 91 14.63 -42.60 7.63
CA GLN A 91 14.53 -41.16 7.81
C GLN A 91 14.99 -40.45 6.53
N THR A 92 14.13 -39.63 5.94
CA THR A 92 14.51 -38.65 4.93
C THR A 92 14.15 -37.25 5.44
N PRO A 93 15.03 -36.24 5.24
CA PRO A 93 14.90 -34.94 5.87
C PRO A 93 13.67 -34.21 5.32
N THR A 94 12.85 -33.72 6.23
CA THR A 94 11.71 -32.84 5.97
C THR A 94 12.13 -31.70 5.05
N GLN A 95 11.55 -31.61 3.85
CA GLN A 95 11.71 -30.44 2.98
C GLN A 95 11.31 -29.19 3.78
N SER A 96 12.29 -28.36 4.13
CA SER A 96 12.07 -27.12 4.87
C SER A 96 11.26 -26.16 4.00
N ASN A 97 10.00 -25.95 4.36
CA ASN A 97 9.06 -25.06 3.67
C ASN A 97 8.66 -23.94 4.63
N LEU A 98 8.69 -22.68 4.16
CA LEU A 98 8.28 -21.52 4.97
C LEU A 98 6.76 -21.34 5.05
N ILE A 99 5.97 -22.02 4.23
CA ILE A 99 4.49 -21.89 4.21
C ILE A 99 3.84 -22.07 5.60
N PRO A 100 4.21 -23.06 6.44
CA PRO A 100 3.62 -23.17 7.78
C PRO A 100 3.94 -21.98 8.70
N ILE A 101 5.13 -21.39 8.54
CA ILE A 101 5.57 -20.22 9.31
C ILE A 101 4.78 -18.98 8.86
N THR A 102 4.50 -18.84 7.56
CA THR A 102 3.70 -17.71 7.05
C THR A 102 2.27 -17.78 7.56
N GLN A 103 1.66 -18.97 7.61
CA GLN A 103 0.34 -19.18 8.19
C GLN A 103 0.31 -18.87 9.69
N THR A 104 1.35 -19.31 10.42
CA THR A 104 1.50 -19.01 11.85
C THR A 104 1.65 -17.49 12.07
N LEU A 105 2.40 -16.81 11.19
CA LEU A 105 2.56 -15.36 11.25
C LEU A 105 1.22 -14.63 11.08
N LEU A 106 0.38 -15.05 10.12
CA LEU A 106 -0.94 -14.44 9.92
C LEU A 106 -1.93 -14.73 11.06
N SER A 107 -1.70 -15.79 11.83
CA SER A 107 -2.56 -16.11 12.99
C SER A 107 -2.34 -15.21 14.20
N TYR A 108 -1.27 -14.41 14.24
CA TYR A 108 -1.01 -13.52 15.37
C TYR A 108 -2.03 -12.37 15.41
N PRO A 109 -2.82 -12.25 16.51
CA PRO A 109 -3.84 -11.20 16.62
C PRO A 109 -3.26 -9.79 16.48
N GLU A 110 -2.03 -9.58 16.94
CA GLU A 110 -1.31 -8.29 16.90
C GLU A 110 -1.12 -7.77 15.46
N LEU A 111 -1.10 -8.67 14.47
CA LEU A 111 -0.88 -8.37 13.06
C LEU A 111 -2.17 -7.99 12.32
N SER A 112 -3.32 -8.48 12.78
CA SER A 112 -4.63 -8.33 12.10
C SER A 112 -5.01 -6.87 11.85
N GLN A 113 -4.75 -6.00 12.83
CA GLN A 113 -5.05 -4.56 12.75
C GLN A 113 -4.25 -3.79 11.69
N TYR A 114 -3.07 -4.30 11.30
CA TYR A 114 -2.15 -3.62 10.38
C TYR A 114 -2.14 -4.20 8.97
N THR A 115 -2.67 -5.41 8.81
CA THR A 115 -2.50 -6.18 7.57
C THR A 115 -3.81 -6.45 6.86
N GLY A 116 -4.94 -6.38 7.57
CA GLY A 116 -6.25 -6.68 6.98
C GLY A 116 -6.30 -8.11 6.45
N GLU A 117 -6.94 -8.31 5.30
CA GLU A 117 -7.01 -9.61 4.62
C GLU A 117 -5.73 -9.91 3.82
N TYR A 118 -4.57 -9.82 4.47
CA TYR A 118 -3.29 -10.07 3.80
C TYR A 118 -3.10 -11.55 3.47
N GLN A 119 -2.64 -11.82 2.24
CA GLN A 119 -2.26 -13.15 1.79
C GLN A 119 -0.88 -13.11 1.14
N PHE A 120 -0.03 -14.07 1.54
CA PHE A 120 1.22 -14.35 0.85
C PHE A 120 0.93 -14.96 -0.52
N TYR A 121 1.70 -14.57 -1.52
CA TYR A 121 1.46 -15.01 -2.91
C TYR A 121 2.59 -15.87 -3.48
N SER A 122 3.82 -15.74 -3.00
CA SER A 122 4.91 -16.61 -3.44
C SER A 122 4.78 -18.02 -2.87
N THR A 123 5.19 -19.01 -3.65
CA THR A 123 5.45 -20.38 -3.21
C THR A 123 6.93 -20.66 -2.99
N GLU A 124 7.81 -19.74 -3.41
CA GLU A 124 9.27 -19.84 -3.26
C GLU A 124 9.69 -19.32 -1.88
N ASN A 125 10.45 -20.14 -1.14
CA ASN A 125 10.91 -19.83 0.21
C ASN A 125 11.69 -18.51 0.31
N SER A 126 12.57 -18.20 -0.64
CA SER A 126 13.38 -16.97 -0.63
C SER A 126 12.49 -15.72 -0.72
N GLN A 127 11.47 -15.76 -1.59
CA GLN A 127 10.52 -14.68 -1.79
C GLN A 127 9.52 -14.59 -0.64
N LEU A 128 9.08 -15.73 -0.09
CA LEU A 128 8.24 -15.77 1.11
C LEU A 128 8.92 -15.09 2.29
N TRP A 129 10.22 -15.34 2.50
CA TRP A 129 10.99 -14.62 3.52
C TRP A 129 10.92 -13.11 3.31
N ASN A 130 11.18 -12.64 2.09
CA ASN A 130 11.15 -11.23 1.78
C ASN A 130 9.73 -10.61 1.92
N GLU A 131 8.68 -11.35 1.55
CA GLU A 131 7.30 -10.93 1.78
C GLU A 131 6.99 -10.80 3.27
N MET A 132 7.37 -11.78 4.09
CA MET A 132 7.19 -11.73 5.54
C MET A 132 7.90 -10.52 6.12
N GLN A 133 9.15 -10.28 5.72
CA GLN A 133 9.90 -9.14 6.22
C GLN A 133 9.28 -7.81 5.79
N ARG A 134 8.85 -7.67 4.53
CA ARG A 134 8.15 -6.46 4.04
C ARG A 134 6.82 -6.22 4.76
N LEU A 135 6.08 -7.28 5.11
CA LEU A 135 4.88 -7.18 5.94
C LEU A 135 5.22 -6.59 7.31
N LEU A 136 6.30 -7.05 7.95
CA LEU A 136 6.76 -6.57 9.25
C LEU A 136 7.32 -5.14 9.21
N LEU A 137 7.70 -4.61 8.04
CA LEU A 137 8.09 -3.19 7.90
C LEU A 137 6.91 -2.20 8.02
N ARG A 138 5.67 -2.70 8.02
CA ARG A 138 4.43 -1.90 8.03
C ARG A 138 3.85 -1.72 9.44
N ILE A 139 4.32 -2.50 10.40
CA ILE A 139 3.83 -2.51 11.78
C ILE A 139 4.85 -1.83 12.71
N PRO A 140 4.46 -1.39 13.92
CA PRO A 140 5.39 -0.68 14.78
C PRO A 140 6.59 -1.55 15.17
N GLU A 141 7.78 -0.95 15.22
CA GLU A 141 9.05 -1.70 15.23
C GLU A 141 9.18 -2.66 16.41
N LYS A 142 8.69 -2.29 17.60
CA LYS A 142 8.74 -3.16 18.78
C LYS A 142 7.95 -4.46 18.56
N GLN A 143 6.78 -4.37 17.91
CA GLN A 143 5.99 -5.52 17.52
C GLN A 143 6.69 -6.31 16.42
N ALA A 144 7.27 -5.63 15.43
CA ALA A 144 8.03 -6.27 14.36
C ALA A 144 9.21 -7.08 14.90
N GLU A 145 10.00 -6.55 15.84
CA GLU A 145 11.12 -7.24 16.49
C GLU A 145 10.68 -8.48 17.25
N LYS A 146 9.58 -8.37 18.02
CA LYS A 146 8.98 -9.49 18.74
C LYS A 146 8.56 -10.61 17.78
N LEU A 147 7.84 -10.27 16.72
CA LEU A 147 7.39 -11.23 15.71
C LEU A 147 8.57 -11.84 14.94
N ARG A 148 9.58 -11.05 14.56
CA ARG A 148 10.82 -11.57 13.95
C ARG A 148 11.50 -12.58 14.86
N SER A 149 11.62 -12.28 16.15
CA SER A 149 12.21 -13.20 17.13
C SER A 149 11.43 -14.51 17.25
N GLN A 150 10.09 -14.46 17.18
CA GLN A 150 9.24 -15.65 17.19
C GLN A 150 9.40 -16.47 15.90
N VAL A 151 9.44 -15.81 14.75
CA VAL A 151 9.71 -16.44 13.45
C VAL A 151 11.08 -17.11 13.46
N PHE A 152 12.12 -16.46 13.99
CA PHE A 152 13.47 -17.04 14.07
C PHE A 152 13.55 -18.26 14.98
N LYS A 153 12.81 -18.30 16.08
CA LYS A 153 12.70 -19.51 16.90
C LYS A 153 12.16 -20.70 16.11
N GLN A 154 11.20 -20.47 15.22
CA GLN A 154 10.66 -21.51 14.34
C GLN A 154 11.63 -21.87 13.20
N LEU A 155 12.38 -20.91 12.66
CA LEU A 155 13.41 -21.19 11.65
C LEU A 155 14.56 -22.01 12.23
N PHE A 156 14.96 -21.74 13.47
CA PHE A 156 16.01 -22.48 14.15
C PHE A 156 15.66 -23.98 14.32
N THR A 157 14.40 -24.31 14.61
CA THR A 157 13.97 -25.72 14.69
C THR A 157 13.99 -26.43 13.33
N LEU A 158 14.01 -25.68 12.22
CA LEU A 158 14.18 -26.19 10.85
C LEU A 158 15.66 -26.20 10.40
N GLY A 159 16.60 -25.87 11.28
CA GLY A 159 18.03 -25.81 10.95
C GLY A 159 18.41 -24.62 10.06
N ILE A 160 17.58 -23.58 10.02
CA ILE A 160 17.83 -22.34 9.27
C ILE A 160 18.35 -21.28 10.25
N ALA A 161 19.42 -20.59 9.87
CA ALA A 161 20.06 -19.57 10.69
C ALA A 161 19.99 -18.19 10.04
N GLU A 162 20.19 -17.15 10.86
CA GLU A 162 20.30 -15.78 10.39
C GLU A 162 21.57 -15.54 9.56
N ASP A 163 21.39 -14.81 8.46
CA ASP A 163 22.47 -14.30 7.63
C ASP A 163 22.53 -12.77 7.65
N ASN A 164 23.52 -12.23 8.35
CA ASN A 164 23.78 -10.79 8.42
C ASN A 164 24.80 -10.32 7.38
N ILE A 165 25.24 -11.20 6.47
CA ILE A 165 26.27 -10.93 5.47
C ILE A 165 25.61 -10.76 4.09
N SER A 166 24.73 -11.69 3.70
CA SER A 166 24.02 -11.62 2.42
C SER A 166 22.88 -10.60 2.50
N LEU A 167 23.21 -9.32 2.31
CA LEU A 167 22.25 -8.20 2.41
C LEU A 167 22.09 -7.50 1.06
N GLN A 168 20.84 -7.39 0.61
CA GLN A 168 20.47 -6.49 -0.47
C GLN A 168 20.59 -5.05 0.02
N GLN A 169 21.32 -4.22 -0.74
CA GLN A 169 21.58 -2.84 -0.37
C GLN A 169 20.58 -1.88 -1.03
N LEU A 170 20.03 -0.97 -0.23
CA LEU A 170 19.23 0.16 -0.66
C LEU A 170 20.03 1.46 -0.48
N PRO A 171 20.10 2.33 -1.49
CA PRO A 171 20.91 3.54 -1.39
C PRO A 171 20.27 4.53 -0.43
N PHE A 172 21.02 4.97 0.58
CA PHE A 172 20.56 5.94 1.57
C PHE A 172 21.68 6.85 2.05
N SER A 173 21.38 7.92 2.79
CA SER A 173 22.39 8.85 3.33
C SER A 173 23.28 8.21 4.40
N LYS A 174 22.78 7.19 5.10
CA LYS A 174 23.49 6.41 6.12
C LYS A 174 23.33 4.92 5.88
N SER A 175 24.30 4.14 6.33
CA SER A 175 24.19 2.68 6.35
C SER A 175 23.45 2.24 7.59
N GLU A 176 22.45 1.38 7.43
CA GLU A 176 21.59 0.91 8.52
C GLU A 176 21.04 -0.48 8.20
N PHE A 177 21.07 -1.37 9.17
CA PHE A 177 20.52 -2.71 9.03
C PHE A 177 18.99 -2.70 9.14
N ILE A 178 18.28 -3.36 8.23
CA ILE A 178 16.80 -3.39 8.24
C ILE A 178 16.30 -4.77 8.68
N TYR A 179 16.74 -5.84 8.04
CA TYR A 179 16.46 -7.22 8.45
C TYR A 179 17.49 -8.21 7.91
N SER A 180 17.63 -9.34 8.61
CA SER A 180 18.56 -10.42 8.26
C SER A 180 18.07 -11.28 7.09
N GLY A 181 19.02 -11.85 6.36
CA GLY A 181 18.76 -12.93 5.43
C GLY A 181 18.66 -14.28 6.15
N LEU A 182 18.57 -15.34 5.35
CA LEU A 182 18.57 -16.72 5.79
C LEU A 182 19.77 -17.46 5.18
N LYS A 183 20.41 -18.31 5.99
CA LYS A 183 21.43 -19.28 5.56
C LYS A 183 21.09 -20.69 6.05
N GLY A 184 21.60 -21.69 5.33
CA GLY A 184 21.34 -23.10 5.59
C GLY A 184 20.54 -23.72 4.44
N ASN A 185 19.55 -24.55 4.79
CA ASN A 185 18.71 -25.25 3.82
C ASN A 185 17.83 -24.31 2.97
N ILE A 186 17.54 -23.12 3.49
CA ILE A 186 16.86 -22.04 2.77
C ILE A 186 17.81 -20.84 2.78
N GLN A 187 18.03 -20.28 1.59
CA GLN A 187 18.83 -19.07 1.42
C GLN A 187 17.96 -17.92 0.95
N ALA A 188 18.10 -16.78 1.60
CA ALA A 188 17.42 -15.54 1.24
C ALA A 188 18.29 -14.35 1.65
N SER A 189 18.32 -13.30 0.83
CA SER A 189 19.03 -12.07 1.19
C SER A 189 18.25 -11.27 2.23
N GLY A 190 18.96 -10.66 3.18
CA GLY A 190 18.41 -9.60 4.03
C GLY A 190 18.35 -8.26 3.31
N LEU A 191 18.08 -7.20 4.06
CA LEU A 191 18.00 -5.84 3.52
C LEU A 191 18.71 -4.85 4.44
N CYS A 192 19.45 -3.93 3.85
CA CYS A 192 20.05 -2.81 4.57
C CYS A 192 20.06 -1.53 3.74
N PHE A 193 20.09 -0.40 4.41
CA PHE A 193 20.54 0.85 3.82
C PHE A 193 22.06 0.88 3.70
N SER A 194 22.55 1.52 2.65
CA SER A 194 23.96 1.67 2.36
C SER A 194 24.26 3.07 1.83
N ASN A 195 25.29 3.70 2.38
CA ASN A 195 25.85 4.95 1.88
C ASN A 195 26.97 4.76 0.84
N SER A 196 27.35 3.52 0.52
CA SER A 196 28.43 3.20 -0.42
C SER A 196 27.96 2.96 -1.85
N ILE A 197 26.65 2.71 -2.05
CA ILE A 197 26.05 2.56 -3.38
C ILE A 197 25.42 3.87 -3.87
N ASN A 198 25.33 4.00 -5.19
CA ASN A 198 24.73 5.17 -5.83
C ASN A 198 23.20 5.16 -5.68
N PHE A 199 22.61 6.36 -5.64
CA PHE A 199 21.17 6.53 -5.75
C PHE A 199 20.65 6.01 -7.10
N ASP A 200 19.33 5.85 -7.18
CA ASP A 200 18.67 5.43 -8.42
C ASP A 200 19.04 6.35 -9.59
N GLU A 201 19.45 5.75 -10.71
CA GLU A 201 19.96 6.47 -11.88
C GLU A 201 18.94 7.46 -12.45
N ARG A 202 17.64 7.20 -12.28
CA ARG A 202 16.54 8.08 -12.73
C ARG A 202 16.57 9.44 -12.03
N LEU A 203 17.21 9.54 -10.87
CA LEU A 203 17.31 10.78 -10.10
C LEU A 203 18.46 11.68 -10.58
N GLN A 204 19.43 11.13 -11.30
CA GLN A 204 20.59 11.86 -11.84
C GLN A 204 21.22 12.79 -10.79
N ILE A 205 21.60 12.22 -9.64
CA ILE A 205 22.17 12.96 -8.50
C ILE A 205 23.34 12.19 -7.92
N GLN A 206 24.38 12.94 -7.54
CA GLN A 206 25.55 12.42 -6.83
C GLN A 206 25.46 12.80 -5.35
N ARG A 207 26.10 11.99 -4.50
CA ARG A 207 26.17 12.24 -3.06
C ARG A 207 26.90 13.55 -2.79
N SER A 208 26.28 14.39 -1.98
CA SER A 208 26.74 15.73 -1.64
C SER A 208 26.94 15.94 -0.14
N GLY A 209 26.49 14.99 0.69
CA GLY A 209 26.44 15.13 2.15
C GLY A 209 25.36 16.12 2.61
N SER A 210 24.51 16.60 1.71
CA SER A 210 23.44 17.55 2.03
C SER A 210 22.13 16.82 2.35
N GLU A 211 21.15 17.57 2.84
CA GLU A 211 19.77 17.09 3.04
C GLU A 211 19.15 16.50 1.75
N LEU A 212 19.61 16.92 0.57
CA LEU A 212 19.14 16.37 -0.70
C LEU A 212 19.49 14.87 -0.85
N ASP A 213 20.57 14.41 -0.21
CA ASP A 213 20.94 12.98 -0.18
C ASP A 213 19.93 12.15 0.64
N ILE A 214 19.29 12.74 1.66
CA ILE A 214 18.23 12.09 2.44
C ILE A 214 17.02 11.87 1.53
N LEU A 215 16.55 12.92 0.86
CA LEU A 215 15.43 12.82 -0.08
C LEU A 215 15.73 11.86 -1.24
N ALA A 216 16.95 11.89 -1.79
CA ALA A 216 17.38 10.98 -2.83
C ALA A 216 17.35 9.51 -2.36
N GLY A 217 17.77 9.25 -1.12
CA GLY A 217 17.72 7.93 -0.51
C GLY A 217 16.29 7.42 -0.32
N ILE A 218 15.39 8.29 0.17
CA ILE A 218 13.97 7.94 0.35
C ILE A 218 13.32 7.62 -1.00
N VAL A 219 13.51 8.50 -2.00
CA VAL A 219 12.93 8.30 -3.33
C VAL A 219 13.51 7.05 -4.00
N SER A 220 14.82 6.81 -3.91
CA SER A 220 15.44 5.60 -4.46
C SER A 220 14.91 4.33 -3.79
N THR A 221 14.72 4.36 -2.47
CA THR A 221 14.10 3.27 -1.72
C THR A 221 12.68 3.01 -2.21
N TYR A 222 11.89 4.05 -2.41
CA TYR A 222 10.51 3.93 -2.88
C TYR A 222 10.43 3.38 -4.29
N LEU A 223 11.28 3.86 -5.19
CA LEU A 223 11.40 3.34 -6.54
C LEU A 223 11.71 1.83 -6.52
N LYS A 224 12.60 1.39 -5.63
CA LYS A 224 12.89 -0.04 -5.47
C LYS A 224 11.69 -0.82 -4.93
N PHE A 225 11.00 -0.30 -3.93
CA PHE A 225 9.83 -0.94 -3.35
C PHE A 225 8.65 -1.05 -4.34
N ILE A 226 8.43 -0.03 -5.18
CA ILE A 226 7.45 -0.08 -6.28
C ILE A 226 7.75 -1.24 -7.25
N GLU A 227 9.02 -1.64 -7.38
CA GLU A 227 9.41 -2.76 -8.25
C GLU A 227 9.19 -4.13 -7.62
N ILE A 228 9.35 -4.25 -6.30
CA ILE A 228 9.43 -5.55 -5.61
C ILE A 228 8.25 -5.86 -4.68
N ASP A 229 7.45 -4.87 -4.29
CA ASP A 229 6.30 -5.07 -3.40
C ASP A 229 4.97 -4.81 -4.14
N PRO A 230 4.23 -5.88 -4.48
CA PRO A 230 3.01 -5.74 -5.25
C PRO A 230 1.81 -5.30 -4.39
N HIS A 231 1.95 -5.16 -3.06
CA HIS A 231 0.86 -4.67 -2.19
C HIS A 231 0.83 -3.15 -2.08
N LEU A 232 1.76 -2.45 -2.74
CA LEU A 232 1.77 -1.01 -2.78
C LEU A 232 0.58 -0.45 -3.56
N HIS A 233 0.06 0.63 -3.00
CA HIS A 233 -0.99 1.45 -3.57
C HIS A 233 -0.51 2.89 -3.69
N HIS A 234 -1.22 3.67 -4.48
CA HIS A 234 -1.02 5.10 -4.54
C HIS A 234 -2.32 5.89 -4.39
N ALA A 235 -2.19 7.08 -3.80
CA ALA A 235 -3.25 8.05 -3.57
C ALA A 235 -2.85 9.44 -4.11
N LEU A 236 -1.98 9.47 -5.13
CA LEU A 236 -1.41 10.71 -5.64
C LEU A 236 -2.36 11.33 -6.66
N ARG A 237 -2.96 12.46 -6.28
CA ARG A 237 -3.96 13.18 -7.06
C ARG A 237 -3.57 13.46 -8.51
N SER A 238 -2.29 13.75 -8.78
CA SER A 238 -1.82 14.04 -10.14
C SER A 238 -1.75 12.80 -11.04
N VAL A 239 -1.80 11.59 -10.46
CA VAL A 239 -1.78 10.32 -11.18
C VAL A 239 -3.20 9.78 -11.34
N ASP A 240 -3.93 9.70 -10.24
CA ASP A 240 -5.38 9.46 -10.24
C ASP A 240 -6.02 10.36 -9.18
N ARG A 241 -7.06 11.08 -9.58
CA ARG A 241 -7.82 11.95 -8.69
C ARG A 241 -8.77 11.15 -7.79
N PHE A 242 -9.17 9.95 -8.22
CA PHE A 242 -10.27 9.22 -7.60
C PHE A 242 -9.76 7.97 -6.88
N GLY A 243 -9.73 8.04 -5.56
CA GLY A 243 -9.51 6.90 -4.69
C GLY A 243 -8.05 6.46 -4.57
N VAL A 244 -7.88 5.30 -3.94
CA VAL A 244 -6.59 4.64 -3.74
C VAL A 244 -6.47 3.50 -4.74
N ARG A 245 -5.39 3.45 -5.52
CA ARG A 245 -5.20 2.48 -6.60
C ARG A 245 -4.02 1.56 -6.34
N SER A 246 -4.18 0.28 -6.66
CA SER A 246 -3.05 -0.65 -6.65
C SER A 246 -2.02 -0.26 -7.71
N LEU A 247 -0.74 -0.30 -7.36
CA LEU A 247 0.37 -0.07 -8.30
C LEU A 247 0.64 -1.27 -9.22
N ARG A 248 -0.12 -2.37 -9.14
CA ARG A 248 -0.04 -3.50 -10.09
C ARG A 248 -0.58 -3.15 -11.48
N LEU A 249 -1.38 -2.09 -11.60
CA LEU A 249 -2.00 -1.66 -12.86
C LEU A 249 -1.09 -0.69 -13.64
N ALA A 250 -1.63 -0.17 -14.75
CA ALA A 250 -0.95 0.78 -15.64
C ALA A 250 -0.44 2.08 -14.96
N ASP A 251 -0.78 2.33 -13.70
CA ASP A 251 -0.41 3.55 -12.99
C ASP A 251 1.00 3.51 -12.41
N ARG A 252 1.66 2.33 -12.36
CA ARG A 252 3.05 2.21 -11.88
C ARG A 252 4.00 3.19 -12.57
N THR A 253 4.01 3.18 -13.90
CA THR A 253 4.90 4.04 -14.70
C THR A 253 4.57 5.52 -14.51
N LYS A 254 3.28 5.87 -14.43
CA LYS A 254 2.84 7.25 -14.20
C LYS A 254 3.26 7.76 -12.82
N TYR A 255 3.12 6.91 -11.81
CA TYR A 255 3.50 7.24 -10.44
C TYR A 255 5.01 7.41 -10.30
N ILE A 256 5.80 6.50 -10.88
CA ILE A 256 7.27 6.62 -10.95
C ILE A 256 7.66 7.94 -11.63
N ALA A 257 7.06 8.26 -12.78
CA ALA A 257 7.35 9.49 -13.50
C ALA A 257 7.02 10.74 -12.64
N ALA A 258 5.86 10.76 -11.99
CA ALA A 258 5.45 11.87 -11.13
C ALA A 258 6.37 12.04 -9.90
N LEU A 259 6.82 10.93 -9.29
CA LEU A 259 7.73 10.95 -8.15
C LEU A 259 9.11 11.50 -8.56
N VAL A 260 9.67 11.02 -9.68
CA VAL A 260 10.96 11.48 -10.23
C VAL A 260 10.89 12.96 -10.65
N GLU A 261 9.81 13.38 -11.32
CA GLU A 261 9.60 14.78 -11.71
C GLU A 261 9.62 15.71 -10.49
N ARG A 262 8.91 15.33 -9.42
CA ARG A 262 8.85 16.11 -8.18
C ARG A 262 10.20 16.18 -7.47
N PHE A 263 10.94 15.08 -7.44
CA PHE A 263 12.31 15.09 -6.93
C PHE A 263 13.21 16.04 -7.74
N ASN A 264 13.12 15.99 -9.07
CA ASN A 264 13.90 16.88 -9.93
C ASN A 264 13.56 18.36 -9.72
N LYS A 265 12.30 18.71 -9.46
CA LYS A 265 11.90 20.07 -9.06
C LYS A 265 12.55 20.50 -7.74
N VAL A 266 12.62 19.61 -6.75
CA VAL A 266 13.36 19.89 -5.50
C VAL A 266 14.84 20.11 -5.78
N LYS A 267 15.47 19.24 -6.59
CA LYS A 267 16.88 19.36 -6.98
C LYS A 267 17.21 20.70 -7.64
N VAL A 268 16.41 21.13 -8.62
CA VAL A 268 16.64 22.40 -9.36
C VAL A 268 16.43 23.64 -8.48
N THR A 269 15.49 23.56 -7.54
CA THR A 269 15.17 24.69 -6.65
C THR A 269 16.03 24.74 -5.39
N PHE A 270 16.80 23.67 -5.11
CA PHE A 270 17.64 23.56 -3.92
C PHE A 270 18.66 24.69 -3.86
N GLY A 271 18.77 25.36 -2.71
CA GLY A 271 19.70 26.48 -2.49
C GLY A 271 19.25 27.84 -3.05
N ASN A 272 18.58 27.86 -4.21
CA ASN A 272 18.29 29.08 -4.97
C ASN A 272 17.05 29.85 -4.46
N HIS A 273 15.85 29.38 -4.80
CA HIS A 273 14.59 30.11 -4.59
C HIS A 273 13.83 29.54 -3.39
N LYS A 274 13.85 30.22 -2.24
CA LYS A 274 13.31 29.68 -0.98
C LYS A 274 11.82 29.29 -1.05
N ILE A 275 10.97 30.13 -1.66
CA ILE A 275 9.53 29.80 -1.86
C ILE A 275 9.37 28.63 -2.82
N ALA A 276 10.05 28.66 -3.98
CA ALA A 276 9.92 27.60 -4.97
C ALA A 276 10.43 26.26 -4.43
N ASN A 277 11.49 26.28 -3.62
CA ASN A 277 12.00 25.09 -2.95
C ASN A 277 11.02 24.54 -1.93
N LEU A 278 10.41 25.40 -1.10
CA LEU A 278 9.38 24.99 -0.14
C LEU A 278 8.18 24.35 -0.87
N ARG A 279 7.70 24.95 -1.96
CA ARG A 279 6.60 24.39 -2.76
C ARG A 279 6.96 23.06 -3.41
N ALA A 280 8.15 22.97 -4.02
CA ALA A 280 8.63 21.74 -4.62
C ALA A 280 8.75 20.61 -3.59
N ARG A 281 9.20 20.92 -2.37
CA ARG A 281 9.28 19.94 -1.28
C ARG A 281 7.91 19.53 -0.75
N LEU A 282 6.95 20.44 -0.64
CA LEU A 282 5.56 20.11 -0.30
C LEU A 282 4.96 19.12 -1.31
N ASP A 283 5.23 19.32 -2.60
CA ASP A 283 4.75 18.43 -3.65
C ASP A 283 5.44 17.06 -3.62
N LEU A 284 6.76 17.03 -3.40
CA LEU A 284 7.50 15.77 -3.24
C LEU A 284 7.04 15.01 -1.99
N ASP A 285 6.85 15.71 -0.88
CA ASP A 285 6.36 15.15 0.37
C ASP A 285 4.98 14.51 0.18
N GLU A 286 4.08 15.18 -0.54
CA GLU A 286 2.78 14.60 -0.92
C GLU A 286 2.95 13.33 -1.74
N ALA A 287 3.85 13.33 -2.74
CA ALA A 287 4.09 12.14 -3.53
C ALA A 287 4.55 10.98 -2.64
N ILE A 288 5.57 11.20 -1.80
CA ILE A 288 6.09 10.20 -0.84
C ILE A 288 4.96 9.66 0.05
N HIS A 289 4.13 10.51 0.66
CA HIS A 289 3.09 10.04 1.56
C HIS A 289 1.88 9.45 0.82
N SER A 290 1.73 9.75 -0.47
CA SER A 290 0.75 9.11 -1.34
C SER A 290 1.15 7.69 -1.75
N LEU A 291 2.40 7.26 -1.58
CA LEU A 291 2.78 5.83 -1.68
C LEU A 291 2.41 5.14 -0.38
N THR A 292 1.41 4.27 -0.42
CA THR A 292 0.81 3.70 0.79
C THR A 292 0.49 2.22 0.64
N TYR A 293 0.08 1.61 1.75
CA TYR A 293 -0.54 0.29 1.80
C TYR A 293 -2.00 0.44 2.24
N LEU A 294 -2.78 -0.62 2.02
CA LEU A 294 -4.12 -0.76 2.56
C LEU A 294 -4.19 -2.09 3.33
N PRO A 295 -4.40 -2.08 4.66
CA PRO A 295 -4.42 -0.94 5.59
C PRO A 295 -3.20 0.00 5.52
N CYS A 296 -3.40 1.27 5.90
CA CYS A 296 -2.30 2.24 6.02
C CYS A 296 -1.27 1.77 7.05
N VAL A 297 0.01 2.06 6.80
CA VAL A 297 1.10 1.66 7.71
C VAL A 297 1.02 2.41 9.04
N ASP A 298 1.55 1.80 10.09
CA ASP A 298 1.69 2.47 11.37
C ASP A 298 2.78 3.56 11.29
N ARG A 299 2.55 4.72 11.93
CA ARG A 299 3.53 5.82 11.93
C ARG A 299 4.85 5.45 12.62
N PHE A 300 4.85 4.50 13.55
CA PHE A 300 6.03 4.03 14.26
C PHE A 300 6.63 2.76 13.63
N SER A 301 6.12 2.33 12.48
CA SER A 301 6.74 1.31 11.65
C SER A 301 7.99 1.83 10.96
N TRP A 302 8.81 0.91 10.42
CA TRP A 302 9.97 1.29 9.61
C TRP A 302 9.56 2.16 8.41
N TRP A 303 8.48 1.80 7.71
CA TRP A 303 7.95 2.60 6.60
C TRP A 303 7.45 3.97 7.06
N GLY A 304 6.71 4.00 8.18
CA GLY A 304 6.19 5.23 8.77
C GLY A 304 7.30 6.19 9.20
N LYS A 305 8.41 5.68 9.75
CA LYS A 305 9.59 6.48 10.05
C LYS A 305 10.25 7.03 8.80
N LEU A 306 10.34 6.25 7.73
CA LEU A 306 10.88 6.73 6.45
C LEU A 306 10.06 7.89 5.87
N GLN A 307 8.73 7.82 5.99
CA GLN A 307 7.82 8.93 5.68
C GLN A 307 8.06 10.15 6.59
N GLN A 308 8.23 9.93 7.90
CA GLN A 308 8.55 11.02 8.84
C GLN A 308 9.89 11.68 8.54
N GLU A 309 10.92 10.93 8.13
CA GLU A 309 12.21 11.52 7.72
C GLU A 309 12.02 12.45 6.52
N ALA A 310 11.22 12.06 5.52
CA ALA A 310 10.88 12.96 4.41
C ALA A 310 10.17 14.23 4.93
N ARG A 311 9.19 14.07 5.82
CA ARG A 311 8.40 15.16 6.40
C ARG A 311 9.27 16.14 7.20
N ARG A 312 10.28 15.66 7.94
CA ARG A 312 11.24 16.49 8.69
C ARG A 312 12.05 17.41 7.78
N THR A 313 12.33 17.00 6.54
CA THR A 313 13.02 17.89 5.58
C THR A 313 12.22 19.15 5.23
N LEU A 314 10.91 19.16 5.48
CA LEU A 314 10.11 20.39 5.32
C LEU A 314 10.47 21.44 6.37
N GLU A 315 10.86 21.04 7.58
CA GLU A 315 11.18 21.97 8.67
C GLU A 315 12.35 22.87 8.30
N THR A 316 13.40 22.31 7.71
CA THR A 316 14.55 23.06 7.21
C THR A 316 14.15 24.04 6.11
N ALA A 317 13.30 23.62 5.16
CA ALA A 317 12.82 24.51 4.10
C ALA A 317 11.92 25.64 4.62
N VAL A 318 11.07 25.35 5.60
CA VAL A 318 10.25 26.35 6.29
C VAL A 318 11.12 27.36 7.02
N GLN A 319 12.15 26.89 7.75
CA GLN A 319 13.06 27.76 8.47
C GLN A 319 13.80 28.70 7.51
N GLN A 320 14.31 28.17 6.38
CA GLN A 320 14.96 28.97 5.36
C GLN A 320 14.02 30.00 4.72
N ALA A 321 12.75 29.64 4.48
CA ALA A 321 11.76 30.58 3.98
C ALA A 321 11.46 31.70 5.00
N ARG A 322 11.29 31.36 6.28
CA ARG A 322 11.08 32.34 7.36
C ARG A 322 12.26 33.29 7.52
N GLN A 323 13.49 32.77 7.44
CA GLN A 323 14.71 33.59 7.48
C GLN A 323 14.81 34.56 6.30
N ALA A 324 14.18 34.24 5.17
CA ALA A 324 14.06 35.13 4.01
C ALA A 324 12.87 36.10 4.10
N GLY A 325 12.23 36.23 5.28
CA GLY A 325 11.11 37.16 5.51
C GLY A 325 9.75 36.64 5.03
N ILE A 326 9.62 35.36 4.68
CA ILE A 326 8.38 34.77 4.18
C ILE A 326 7.56 34.25 5.37
N SER A 327 6.28 34.62 5.46
CA SER A 327 5.38 34.07 6.48
C SER A 327 4.98 32.66 6.08
N VAL A 328 5.33 31.67 6.91
CA VAL A 328 5.03 30.25 6.62
C VAL A 328 4.44 29.56 7.84
N GLN A 329 3.28 28.94 7.64
CA GLN A 329 2.66 28.01 8.59
C GLN A 329 2.53 26.64 7.91
N ILE A 330 2.92 25.57 8.59
CA ILE A 330 2.69 24.19 8.15
C ILE A 330 2.03 23.42 9.29
N ARG A 331 1.05 22.58 8.96
CA ARG A 331 0.34 21.72 9.91
C ARG A 331 0.13 20.33 9.32
N PRO A 332 0.77 19.28 9.89
CA PRO A 332 0.36 17.90 9.66
C PRO A 332 -1.08 17.67 10.14
N LEU A 333 -1.84 16.89 9.39
CA LEU A 333 -3.26 16.65 9.64
C LEU A 333 -3.45 15.27 10.25
N TRP A 334 -3.81 15.21 11.52
CA TRP A 334 -3.98 13.97 12.30
C TRP A 334 -5.10 14.14 13.33
N GLY A 335 -5.61 13.03 13.86
CA GLY A 335 -6.70 12.99 14.83
C GLY A 335 -8.05 12.73 14.14
N THR A 336 -9.13 13.27 14.69
CA THR A 336 -10.46 13.08 14.12
C THR A 336 -10.56 13.79 12.77
N TYR A 337 -11.30 13.20 11.83
CA TYR A 337 -11.54 13.82 10.53
C TYR A 337 -12.28 15.16 10.67
N ALA A 338 -13.19 15.25 11.65
CA ALA A 338 -13.94 16.47 11.97
C ALA A 338 -13.04 17.66 12.35
N ASP A 339 -11.91 17.41 12.99
CA ASP A 339 -10.97 18.47 13.38
C ASP A 339 -10.07 18.93 12.22
N VAL A 340 -9.85 18.07 11.22
CA VAL A 340 -8.91 18.32 10.12
C VAL A 340 -9.57 18.75 8.82
N TYR A 341 -10.84 18.37 8.56
CA TYR A 341 -11.51 18.66 7.29
C TYR A 341 -11.51 20.14 6.88
N PRO A 342 -11.51 21.14 7.81
CA PRO A 342 -11.42 22.53 7.41
C PRO A 342 -10.07 22.88 6.77
N PHE A 343 -9.02 22.11 7.05
CA PHE A 343 -7.65 22.34 6.58
C PHE A 343 -7.25 21.45 5.40
N SER A 344 -8.11 20.52 4.98
CA SER A 344 -7.87 19.59 3.88
C SER A 344 -8.83 19.78 2.72
N LYS A 345 -8.50 19.16 1.58
CA LYS A 345 -9.33 19.13 0.36
C LYS A 345 -8.97 17.90 -0.48
N ASP A 346 -9.97 17.40 -1.22
CA ASP A 346 -9.86 16.22 -2.09
C ASP A 346 -9.45 14.96 -1.29
N ASP A 347 -9.92 14.85 -0.03
CA ASP A 347 -9.64 13.73 0.87
C ASP A 347 -10.24 12.43 0.36
N LEU A 348 -9.63 11.31 0.76
CA LEU A 348 -10.02 9.98 0.31
C LEU A 348 -10.42 9.11 1.51
N GLN A 349 -11.60 8.52 1.39
CA GLN A 349 -12.06 7.51 2.33
C GLN A 349 -11.37 6.17 2.07
N VAL A 350 -11.04 5.46 3.14
CA VAL A 350 -10.61 4.06 3.11
C VAL A 350 -11.54 3.22 3.98
N ASP A 351 -11.84 2.01 3.53
CA ASP A 351 -12.77 1.11 4.21
C ASP A 351 -12.05 0.07 5.08
N VAL A 352 -10.71 0.06 5.07
CA VAL A 352 -9.86 -0.94 5.74
C VAL A 352 -8.78 -0.30 6.62
N GLY A 353 -8.63 -0.85 7.83
CA GLY A 353 -7.65 -0.38 8.82
C GLY A 353 -7.97 0.99 9.41
N GLY A 354 -7.18 1.42 10.38
CA GLY A 354 -7.38 2.71 11.09
C GLY A 354 -8.57 2.70 12.05
N VAL A 355 -8.81 3.82 12.73
CA VAL A 355 -9.95 4.00 13.64
C VAL A 355 -11.08 4.72 12.89
N PRO A 356 -12.34 4.24 12.93
CA PRO A 356 -13.46 4.93 12.29
C PRO A 356 -13.59 6.38 12.77
N GLY A 357 -13.78 7.31 11.82
CA GLY A 357 -13.84 8.74 12.09
C GLY A 357 -12.47 9.44 12.22
N GLU A 358 -11.36 8.70 12.13
CA GLU A 358 -10.00 9.26 12.25
C GLU A 358 -9.25 9.31 10.92
N VAL A 359 -8.27 10.22 10.88
CA VAL A 359 -7.26 10.29 9.82
C VAL A 359 -6.34 9.08 9.92
N SER A 360 -6.35 8.26 8.87
CA SER A 360 -5.46 7.10 8.72
C SER A 360 -4.08 7.50 8.20
N ALA A 361 -3.98 8.50 7.32
CA ALA A 361 -2.71 9.01 6.82
C ALA A 361 -2.78 10.47 6.38
N CYS A 362 -1.77 11.28 6.75
CA CYS A 362 -1.59 12.63 6.24
C CYS A 362 -0.80 12.62 4.91
N LEU A 363 -1.52 12.64 3.79
CA LEU A 363 -0.92 12.66 2.45
C LEU A 363 -0.22 13.99 2.16
N ARG A 364 -0.91 15.11 2.36
CA ARG A 364 -0.36 16.46 2.21
C ARG A 364 -0.63 17.25 3.47
N VAL A 365 0.41 17.91 3.99
CA VAL A 365 0.26 18.87 5.10
C VAL A 365 -0.51 20.10 4.63
N TYR A 366 -1.26 20.72 5.54
CA TYR A 366 -1.72 22.09 5.32
C TYR A 366 -0.53 23.04 5.33
N ALA A 367 -0.48 23.99 4.40
CA ALA A 367 0.51 25.05 4.41
C ALA A 367 -0.14 26.41 4.08
N LYS A 368 0.29 27.46 4.77
CA LYS A 368 -0.01 28.85 4.42
C LYS A 368 1.32 29.57 4.17
N ILE A 369 1.50 30.10 2.97
CA ILE A 369 2.72 30.80 2.55
C ILE A 369 2.29 32.22 2.16
N ASN A 370 2.65 33.20 2.99
CA ASN A 370 2.06 34.54 2.98
C ASN A 370 0.53 34.45 3.05
N ASP A 371 -0.18 34.98 2.05
CA ASP A 371 -1.64 34.94 1.97
C ASP A 371 -2.18 33.74 1.16
N GLU A 372 -1.31 32.92 0.60
CA GLU A 372 -1.70 31.74 -0.19
C GLU A 372 -1.89 30.52 0.73
N GLU A 373 -3.10 29.97 0.72
CA GLU A 373 -3.45 28.74 1.44
C GLU A 373 -3.37 27.52 0.52
N LEU A 374 -2.55 26.56 0.92
CA LEU A 374 -2.40 25.24 0.32
C LEU A 374 -3.05 24.23 1.27
N ARG A 375 -4.29 23.84 0.98
CA ARG A 375 -5.02 22.82 1.75
C ARG A 375 -4.26 21.49 1.72
N GLY A 376 -4.29 20.78 2.85
CA GLY A 376 -3.75 19.44 2.95
C GLY A 376 -4.64 18.40 2.29
N ARG A 377 -4.25 17.13 2.39
CA ARG A 377 -5.03 15.97 1.93
C ARG A 377 -4.79 14.80 2.86
N VAL A 378 -5.83 14.04 3.17
CA VAL A 378 -5.75 12.89 4.07
C VAL A 378 -6.41 11.64 3.49
N LEU A 379 -5.98 10.48 3.98
CA LEU A 379 -6.77 9.25 4.00
C LEU A 379 -7.48 9.17 5.34
N PHE A 380 -8.78 8.88 5.35
CA PHE A 380 -9.56 8.74 6.59
C PHE A 380 -10.47 7.52 6.52
N ARG A 381 -10.79 6.94 7.69
CA ARG A 381 -11.74 5.83 7.76
C ARG A 381 -13.13 6.38 8.06
N SER A 382 -14.12 6.10 7.22
CA SER A 382 -15.51 6.43 7.54
C SER A 382 -16.02 5.55 8.69
N SER A 383 -17.02 6.05 9.39
CA SER A 383 -17.77 5.37 10.46
C SER A 383 -18.14 3.92 10.15
#